data_AF-A0A453DCK4-F1
#
_entry.id   AF-A0A453DCK4-F1
#
_cell.length_a   1.000
_cell.length_b   1.000
_cell.length_c   1.000
_cell.angle_alpha   90.00
_cell.angle_beta   90.00
_cell.angle_gamma   90.00
#
_symmetry.space_group_name_H-M   'P 1'
#
loop_
_entity.id
_entity.type
_entity.pdbx_description
1 polymer ?
#
loop_
_entity_poly.entity_id
_entity_poly.type
_entity_poly.pdbx_seq_one_letter_code
_entity_poly.pdbx_strand_id
1 'polypeptide(L)'
;MMEWLEGLGVEMERSDMSFSVSTQSKGGGGGCEWGNGNGISSLLAQKTNILKPSFWRMVCEILKFKNDALTYLEDHEHNPDLDRKETLGQFIQSHGYSLSFQEAYLV
;
A
#
# COMPACT_ATOMS: atom_id res chain seq x y z
N MET A 1 5.48 -17.41 10.99
CA MET A 1 4.33 -17.16 11.90
C MET A 1 3.14 -18.07 11.57
N MET A 2 2.71 -18.19 10.31
CA MET A 2 1.63 -19.12 9.92
C MET A 2 1.96 -20.59 10.21
N GLU A 3 3.16 -21.07 9.86
CA GLU A 3 3.58 -22.46 10.15
C GLU A 3 3.63 -22.79 11.66
N TRP A 4 3.93 -21.78 12.50
CA TRP A 4 3.93 -21.94 13.96
C TRP A 4 2.50 -22.10 14.50
N LEU A 5 1.55 -21.33 13.97
CA LEU A 5 0.12 -21.43 14.33
C LEU A 5 -0.48 -22.77 13.86
N GLU A 6 -0.09 -23.24 12.67
CA GLU A 6 -0.44 -24.58 12.18
C GLU A 6 0.09 -25.68 13.11
N GLY A 7 1.35 -25.57 13.55
CA GLY A 7 1.96 -26.52 14.48
C GLY A 7 1.29 -26.58 15.86
N LEU A 8 0.58 -25.52 16.27
CA LEU A 8 -0.20 -25.47 17.50
C LEU A 8 -1.64 -26.01 17.34
N GLY A 9 -2.04 -26.39 16.13
CA GLY A 9 -3.40 -26.87 15.84
C GLY A 9 -4.48 -25.78 15.94
N VAL A 10 -4.10 -24.51 15.77
CA VAL A 10 -5.05 -23.40 15.79
C VAL A 10 -5.87 -23.43 14.50
N GLU A 11 -7.20 -23.47 14.61
CA GLU A 11 -8.09 -23.35 13.46
C GLU A 11 -7.92 -21.98 12.79
N MET A 12 -7.70 -21.98 11.47
CA MET A 12 -7.49 -20.77 10.67
C MET A 12 -8.54 -20.68 9.57
N GLU A 13 -9.11 -19.49 9.42
CA GLU A 13 -10.07 -19.17 8.36
C GLU A 13 -9.49 -18.16 7.39
N ARG A 14 -9.81 -18.29 6.10
CA ARG A 14 -9.37 -17.33 5.09
C ARG A 14 -10.21 -16.05 5.19
N SER A 15 -9.56 -14.96 5.58
CA SER A 15 -10.17 -13.63 5.51
C SER A 15 -9.94 -12.99 4.14
N ASP A 16 -10.99 -12.40 3.58
CA ASP A 16 -10.86 -11.40 2.53
C ASP A 16 -10.27 -10.12 3.17
N MET A 17 -9.10 -9.68 2.70
CA MET A 17 -8.43 -8.46 3.16
C MET A 17 -8.66 -7.28 2.21
N SER A 18 -9.84 -7.24 1.57
CA SER A 18 -10.26 -6.07 0.82
C SER A 18 -10.46 -4.87 1.73
N PHE A 19 -10.05 -3.71 1.23
CA PHE A 19 -10.30 -2.42 1.85
C PHE A 19 -10.60 -1.39 0.76
N SER A 20 -11.19 -0.28 1.17
CA SER A 20 -11.45 0.88 0.33
C SER A 20 -11.02 2.15 1.04
N VAL A 21 -10.64 3.15 0.24
CA VAL A 21 -10.27 4.48 0.69
C VAL A 21 -11.20 5.48 0.03
N SER A 22 -11.71 6.43 0.83
CA SER A 22 -12.41 7.61 0.34
C SER A 22 -11.73 8.85 0.92
N THR A 23 -11.05 9.62 0.08
CA THR A 23 -10.39 10.87 0.49
C THR A 23 -11.23 12.06 0.08
N GLN A 24 -11.30 13.08 0.96
CA GLN A 24 -11.88 14.38 0.61
C GLN A 24 -10.76 15.38 0.33
N SER A 25 -10.79 16.00 -0.85
CA SER A 25 -9.84 17.07 -1.19
C SER A 25 -10.24 18.35 -0.46
N LYS A 26 -9.31 18.91 0.33
CA LYS A 26 -9.53 20.13 1.12
C LYS A 26 -9.83 21.40 0.29
N GLY A 27 -9.70 21.34 -1.05
CA GLY A 27 -9.78 22.50 -1.95
C GLY A 27 -10.93 22.49 -2.96
N GLY A 28 -12.06 21.81 -2.69
CA GLY A 28 -13.25 21.82 -3.57
C GLY A 28 -13.12 21.02 -4.88
N GLY A 29 -11.93 20.55 -5.22
CA GLY A 29 -11.67 19.66 -6.35
C GLY A 29 -11.66 18.20 -5.94
N GLY A 30 -12.79 17.51 -6.10
CA GLY A 30 -13.00 16.06 -6.21
C GLY A 30 -12.06 15.12 -5.45
N GLY A 31 -12.58 14.51 -4.39
CA GLY A 31 -11.96 13.38 -3.68
C GLY A 31 -11.57 12.19 -4.56
N CYS A 32 -10.85 11.23 -3.97
CA CYS A 32 -10.47 9.99 -4.63
C CYS A 32 -11.08 8.81 -3.86
N GLU A 33 -11.85 7.98 -4.57
CA GLU A 33 -12.34 6.71 -4.06
C GLU A 33 -11.78 5.55 -4.86
N TRP A 34 -11.25 4.56 -4.16
CA TRP A 34 -10.73 3.33 -4.74
C TRP A 34 -10.72 2.19 -3.72
N GLY A 35 -10.67 0.95 -4.18
CA GLY A 35 -10.55 -0.24 -3.33
C GLY A 35 -9.79 -1.38 -4.00
N ASN A 36 -9.40 -2.38 -3.21
CA ASN A 36 -8.63 -3.55 -3.66
C ASN A 36 -9.46 -4.84 -3.76
N GLY A 37 -10.75 -4.80 -3.40
CA GLY A 37 -11.65 -5.97 -3.55
C GLY A 37 -12.18 -6.10 -4.98
N ASN A 38 -12.70 -7.26 -5.40
CA ASN A 38 -13.50 -7.39 -6.65
C ASN A 38 -12.85 -6.87 -7.97
N GLY A 39 -11.51 -6.76 -8.04
CA GLY A 39 -10.76 -6.42 -9.26
C GLY A 39 -10.82 -4.94 -9.69
N ILE A 40 -10.62 -4.69 -10.99
CA ILE A 40 -10.44 -3.35 -11.57
C ILE A 40 -11.64 -2.42 -11.32
N SER A 41 -12.85 -2.98 -11.19
CA SER A 41 -14.08 -2.23 -10.92
C SER A 41 -14.07 -1.56 -9.54
N SER A 42 -13.43 -2.17 -8.53
CA SER A 42 -13.29 -1.54 -7.21
C SER A 42 -12.13 -0.55 -7.19
N LEU A 43 -11.05 -0.85 -7.92
CA LEU A 43 -9.94 0.10 -8.09
C LEU A 43 -10.44 1.40 -8.73
N LEU A 44 -11.35 1.30 -9.69
CA LEU A 44 -11.96 2.42 -10.40
C LEU A 44 -13.37 2.76 -9.90
N ALA A 45 -13.59 2.67 -8.57
CA ALA A 45 -14.87 3.02 -7.93
C ALA A 45 -15.45 4.35 -8.46
N GLN A 46 -14.57 5.32 -8.76
CA GLN A 46 -14.90 6.51 -9.53
C GLN A 46 -14.36 6.44 -10.96
N LYS A 47 -15.26 6.44 -11.96
CA LYS A 47 -14.90 6.43 -13.40
C LYS A 47 -14.00 7.60 -13.81
N THR A 48 -14.11 8.75 -13.14
CA THR A 48 -13.26 9.91 -13.36
C THR A 48 -11.78 9.66 -13.03
N ASN A 49 -11.47 8.68 -12.17
CA ASN A 49 -10.09 8.33 -11.82
C ASN A 49 -9.31 7.75 -13.01
N ILE A 50 -10.01 7.15 -14.00
CA ILE A 50 -9.39 6.70 -15.25
C ILE A 50 -8.69 7.85 -15.98
N LEU A 51 -9.23 9.07 -15.89
CA LEU A 51 -8.71 10.24 -16.58
C LEU A 51 -7.72 11.05 -15.73
N LYS A 52 -7.45 10.65 -14.48
CA LYS A 52 -6.56 11.38 -13.56
C LYS A 52 -5.15 10.78 -13.60
N PRO A 53 -4.13 11.48 -14.14
CA PRO A 53 -2.76 10.95 -14.17
C PRO A 53 -2.19 10.70 -12.76
N SER A 54 -2.58 11.51 -11.78
CA SER A 54 -2.17 11.33 -10.38
C SER A 54 -2.68 10.01 -9.78
N PHE A 55 -3.87 9.54 -10.21
CA PHE A 55 -4.42 8.27 -9.77
C PHE A 55 -3.59 7.09 -10.29
N TRP A 56 -3.26 7.08 -11.57
CA TRP A 56 -2.41 6.04 -12.15
C TRP A 56 -0.99 6.04 -11.58
N ARG A 57 -0.43 7.23 -11.32
CA ARG A 57 0.85 7.36 -10.62
C ARG A 57 0.79 6.68 -9.25
N MET A 58 -0.25 6.96 -8.46
CA MET A 58 -0.46 6.30 -7.17
C MET A 58 -0.54 4.77 -7.31
N VAL A 59 -1.31 4.25 -8.28
CA VAL A 59 -1.41 2.80 -8.51
C VAL A 59 -0.05 2.17 -8.85
N CYS A 60 0.74 2.81 -9.72
CA CYS A 60 2.10 2.37 -10.01
C CYS A 60 2.99 2.42 -8.76
N GLU A 61 2.87 3.46 -7.95
CA GLU A 61 3.60 3.63 -6.69
C GLU A 61 3.22 2.56 -5.65
N ILE A 62 1.97 2.09 -5.59
CA ILE A 62 1.56 0.96 -4.74
C ILE A 62 2.31 -0.32 -5.11
N LEU A 63 2.38 -0.64 -6.41
CA LEU A 63 3.10 -1.82 -6.88
C LEU A 63 4.61 -1.70 -6.63
N LYS A 64 5.16 -0.50 -6.83
CA LYS A 64 6.56 -0.20 -6.51
C LYS A 64 6.85 -0.37 -5.02
N PHE A 65 6.00 0.18 -4.15
CA PHE A 65 6.14 0.10 -2.69
C PHE A 65 6.17 -1.33 -2.19
N LYS A 66 5.27 -2.19 -2.71
CA LYS A 66 5.28 -3.61 -2.37
C LYS A 66 6.62 -4.25 -2.70
N ASN A 67 7.19 -3.97 -3.87
CA ASN A 67 8.47 -4.55 -4.28
C ASN A 67 9.63 -3.98 -3.44
N ASP A 68 9.70 -2.66 -3.29
CA ASP A 68 10.76 -2.00 -2.50
C ASP A 68 10.74 -2.48 -1.05
N ALA A 69 9.56 -2.66 -0.45
CA ALA A 69 9.42 -3.17 0.92
C ALA A 69 9.88 -4.62 1.07
N LEU A 70 9.63 -5.48 0.07
CA LEU A 70 10.12 -6.87 0.09
C LEU A 70 11.65 -6.92 -0.02
N THR A 71 12.23 -6.13 -0.93
CA THR A 71 13.68 -6.01 -1.06
C THR A 71 14.32 -5.49 0.23
N TYR A 72 13.72 -4.46 0.84
CA TYR A 72 14.18 -3.93 2.13
C TYR A 72 14.20 -5.00 3.22
N LEU A 73 13.16 -5.83 3.31
CA LEU A 73 13.12 -6.93 4.28
C LEU A 73 14.21 -7.98 4.01
N GLU A 74 14.41 -8.34 2.74
CA GLU A 74 15.43 -9.32 2.34
C GLU A 74 16.84 -8.82 2.66
N ASP A 75 17.15 -7.55 2.36
CA ASP A 75 18.44 -6.94 2.68
C ASP A 75 18.71 -6.89 4.21
N HIS A 76 17.67 -6.58 5.00
CA HIS A 76 17.77 -6.52 6.47
C HIS A 76 17.84 -7.89 7.16
N GLU A 77 17.33 -8.95 6.54
CA GLU A 77 17.51 -10.33 7.02
C GLU A 77 18.93 -10.83 6.79
N HIS A 78 19.55 -10.49 5.66
CA HIS A 78 20.88 -10.96 5.29
C HIS A 78 22.03 -10.13 5.85
N ASN A 79 21.77 -8.95 6.42
CA ASN A 79 22.79 -8.07 6.96
C ASN A 79 22.46 -7.57 8.38
N PRO A 80 22.95 -8.27 9.43
CA PRO A 80 22.62 -7.96 10.82
C PRO A 80 23.21 -6.63 11.31
N ASP A 81 24.18 -6.05 10.60
CA ASP A 81 24.83 -4.79 10.95
C ASP A 81 24.07 -3.54 10.42
N LEU A 82 23.01 -3.74 9.62
CA LEU A 82 22.18 -2.63 9.12
C LEU A 82 21.40 -1.95 10.26
N ASP A 83 21.41 -0.62 10.24
CA ASP A 83 20.66 0.19 11.20
C ASP A 83 19.14 0.03 10.99
N ARG A 84 18.46 -0.59 11.95
CA ARG A 84 17.01 -0.88 11.90
C ARG A 84 16.14 0.28 12.40
N LYS A 85 16.67 1.51 12.37
CA LYS A 85 16.01 2.72 12.87
C LYS A 85 15.33 3.53 11.78
N GLU A 86 15.44 3.14 10.51
CA GLU A 86 14.72 3.83 9.44
C GLU A 86 13.21 3.76 9.72
N THR A 87 12.59 4.92 9.81
CA THR A 87 11.13 5.04 9.95
C THR A 87 10.47 4.90 8.59
N LEU A 88 9.20 4.47 8.56
CA LEU A 88 8.42 4.44 7.33
C LEU A 88 8.43 5.81 6.61
N GLY A 89 8.35 6.92 7.35
CA GLY A 89 8.41 8.26 6.77
C GLY A 89 9.73 8.54 6.04
N GLN A 90 10.86 8.12 6.61
CA GLN A 90 12.18 8.25 5.97
C GLN A 90 12.29 7.37 4.72
N PHE A 91 11.84 6.12 4.80
CA PHE A 91 11.79 5.20 3.66
C PHE A 91 10.97 5.78 2.50
N ILE A 92 9.80 6.33 2.79
CA ILE A 92 8.92 6.95 1.79
C ILE A 92 9.57 8.18 1.15
N GLN A 93 10.24 9.00 1.96
CA GLN A 93 10.95 10.18 1.48
C GLN A 93 12.17 9.82 0.61
N SER A 94 12.96 8.82 1.02
CA SER A 94 14.17 8.38 0.30
C SER A 94 13.85 7.76 -1.07
N HIS A 95 12.71 7.07 -1.19
CA HIS A 95 12.28 6.43 -2.43
C HIS A 95 11.42 7.33 -3.35
N GLY A 96 11.15 8.57 -2.93
CA GLY A 96 10.51 9.60 -3.74
C GLY A 96 9.01 9.38 -4.01
N TYR A 97 8.31 8.74 -3.08
CA TYR A 97 6.87 8.47 -3.21
C TYR A 97 6.04 9.75 -3.18
N SER A 98 5.04 9.86 -4.07
CA SER A 98 4.23 11.07 -4.18
C SER A 98 3.36 11.33 -2.96
N LEU A 99 2.96 12.60 -2.77
CA LEU A 99 1.99 12.99 -1.76
C LEU A 99 0.65 12.27 -1.97
N SER A 100 0.23 12.06 -3.23
CA SER A 100 -1.00 11.34 -3.54
C SER A 100 -0.96 9.89 -3.05
N PHE A 101 0.19 9.21 -3.18
CA PHE A 101 0.38 7.88 -2.59
C PHE A 101 0.33 7.93 -1.05
N GLN A 102 1.00 8.89 -0.43
CA GLN A 102 1.01 9.03 1.03
C GLN A 102 -0.41 9.27 1.59
N GLU A 103 -1.15 10.22 1.02
CA GLU A 103 -2.47 10.63 1.51
C GLU A 103 -3.60 9.67 1.15
N ALA A 104 -3.49 8.91 0.05
CA ALA A 104 -4.58 8.06 -0.43
C ALA A 104 -4.30 6.55 -0.32
N TYR A 105 -3.09 6.13 0.06
CA TYR A 105 -2.74 4.72 0.29
C TYR A 105 -2.21 4.45 1.71
N LEU A 106 -1.26 5.25 2.20
CA LEU A 106 -0.60 4.94 3.48
C LEU A 106 -1.37 5.37 4.73
N VAL A 107 -2.12 6.48 4.66
CA VAL A 107 -2.95 7.10 5.73
C VAL A 107 -2.27 7.24 7.09
#